data_AF-A0A1M6UAN4-F1
#
_entry.id   AF-A0A1M6UAN4-F1
#
_cell.length_a   1.000
_cell.length_b   1.000
_cell.length_c   1.000
_cell.angle_alpha   90.00
_cell.angle_beta   90.00
_cell.angle_gamma   90.00
#
_symmetry.space_group_name_H-M   'P 1'
#
loop_
_entity.id
_entity.type
_entity.pdbx_description
1 polymer ?
#
loop_
_entity_poly.entity_id
_entity_poly.type
_entity_poly.pdbx_seq_one_letter_code
_entity_poly.pdbx_strand_id
1 'polypeptide(L)'
;MSGKITISDIVRSFCNYPHSYSIKKPGERHKVVMHSLGFETKGSPNAPKGLPLPSQTVKWTVLVNHKQWEQMAKEYQEARIKLKGSRVVVQGELLLEPHFMVEKGSIGVVAYKIECVDAKKAIEEKSRTL
;
A
#
# COMPACT_ATOMS: atom_id res chain seq x y z
N MET A 1 7.71 -2.61 21.11
CA MET A 1 8.54 -2.32 19.92
C MET A 1 7.65 -2.57 18.71
N SER A 2 7.18 -1.54 17.99
CA SER A 2 6.39 -1.73 16.76
C SER A 2 7.32 -2.18 15.63
N GLY A 3 6.93 -3.23 14.91
CA GLY A 3 7.70 -3.73 13.78
C GLY A 3 7.58 -2.79 12.59
N LYS A 4 8.65 -2.07 12.25
CA LYS A 4 8.73 -1.28 11.02
C LYS A 4 8.88 -2.22 9.83
N ILE A 5 8.11 -2.00 8.78
CA ILE A 5 8.17 -2.79 7.55
C ILE A 5 8.25 -1.89 6.32
N THR A 6 8.97 -2.37 5.30
CA THR A 6 8.96 -1.81 3.95
C THR A 6 8.39 -2.83 3.00
N ILE A 7 7.37 -2.45 2.23
CA ILE A 7 6.79 -3.25 1.14
C ILE A 7 7.13 -2.52 -0.16
N SER A 8 7.66 -3.23 -1.15
CA SER A 8 8.04 -2.64 -2.44
C SER A 8 7.54 -3.56 -3.56
N ASP A 9 6.23 -3.53 -3.81
CA ASP A 9 5.56 -4.51 -4.66
C ASP A 9 4.42 -3.91 -5.49
N ILE A 10 3.87 -4.77 -6.35
CA ILE A 10 2.80 -4.41 -7.27
C ILE A 10 1.46 -4.35 -6.53
N VAL A 11 0.72 -3.26 -6.72
CA VAL A 11 -0.66 -3.14 -6.23
C VAL A 11 -1.57 -4.10 -6.99
N ARG A 12 -2.22 -5.02 -6.26
CA ARG A 12 -3.14 -6.02 -6.81
C ARG A 12 -4.60 -5.61 -6.70
N SER A 13 -4.95 -4.98 -5.59
CA SER A 13 -6.30 -4.55 -5.25
C SER A 13 -6.24 -3.24 -4.46
N PHE A 14 -7.34 -2.49 -4.45
CA PHE A 14 -7.50 -1.36 -3.55
C PHE A 14 -8.98 -1.15 -3.25
N CYS A 15 -9.28 -0.64 -2.05
CA CYS A 15 -10.64 -0.36 -1.61
C CYS A 15 -10.69 1.02 -0.94
N ASN A 16 -11.82 1.70 -1.13
CA ASN A 16 -12.09 2.97 -0.48
C ASN A 16 -13.13 2.74 0.61
N TYR A 17 -12.90 3.29 1.80
CA TYR A 17 -13.86 3.26 2.90
C TYR A 17 -14.41 4.69 3.11
N PRO A 18 -15.44 5.10 2.32
CA PRO A 18 -15.98 6.46 2.36
C PRO A 18 -16.79 6.77 3.64
N HIS A 19 -17.12 5.75 4.44
CA HIS A 19 -17.91 5.83 5.66
C HIS A 19 -17.14 5.40 6.90
N SER A 20 -15.84 5.70 6.97
CA SER A 20 -15.08 5.51 8.20
C SER A 20 -15.25 6.71 9.14
N TYR A 21 -15.19 6.45 10.44
CA TYR A 21 -15.33 7.48 11.47
C TYR A 21 -14.29 7.24 12.56
N SER A 22 -13.66 8.32 13.06
CA SER A 22 -12.91 8.27 14.32
C SER A 22 -13.79 8.76 15.45
N ILE A 23 -13.71 8.07 16.58
CA ILE A 23 -14.36 8.47 17.82
C ILE A 23 -13.27 8.97 18.75
N LYS A 24 -13.21 10.28 18.98
CA LYS A 24 -12.25 10.89 19.93
C LYS A 24 -12.84 11.00 21.33
N LYS A 25 -14.15 11.20 21.43
CA LYS A 25 -14.93 11.21 22.66
C LYS A 25 -16.23 10.42 22.45
N PRO A 26 -16.81 9.82 23.50
CA PRO A 26 -18.12 9.17 23.40
C PRO A 26 -19.15 10.13 22.78
N GLY A 27 -19.82 9.71 21.71
CA GLY A 27 -20.82 10.52 20.98
C GLY A 27 -20.26 11.43 19.88
N GLU A 28 -18.95 11.69 19.85
CA GLU A 28 -18.32 12.54 18.83
C GLU A 28 -17.77 11.68 17.68
N ARG A 29 -18.43 11.74 16.51
CA ARG A 29 -17.99 11.05 15.29
C ARG A 29 -17.38 12.04 14.31
N HIS A 30 -16.08 11.94 14.08
CA HIS A 30 -15.44 12.64 12.97
C HIS A 30 -15.36 11.71 11.78
N LYS A 31 -15.88 12.15 10.62
CA LYS A 31 -15.69 11.42 9.37
C LYS A 31 -14.21 11.34 9.07
N VAL A 32 -13.72 10.12 8.87
CA VAL A 32 -12.37 9.84 8.39
C VAL A 32 -12.53 9.06 7.10
N VAL A 33 -11.82 9.43 6.05
CA VAL A 33 -11.77 8.62 4.84
C VAL A 33 -10.49 7.81 4.89
N MET A 34 -10.63 6.49 4.82
CA MET A 34 -9.52 5.56 4.79
C MET A 34 -9.53 4.81 3.47
N HIS A 35 -8.34 4.45 3.00
CA HIS A 35 -8.18 3.63 1.81
C HIS A 35 -7.28 2.45 2.16
N SER A 36 -7.45 1.34 1.45
CA SER A 36 -6.60 0.17 1.57
C SER A 36 -6.02 -0.24 0.22
N LEU A 37 -4.81 -0.76 0.27
CA LEU A 37 -4.09 -1.33 -0.86
C LEU A 37 -3.72 -2.78 -0.56
N GLY A 38 -4.02 -3.67 -1.49
CA GLY A 38 -3.63 -5.08 -1.45
C GLY A 38 -2.35 -5.32 -2.25
N PHE A 39 -1.39 -5.98 -1.62
CA PHE A 39 -0.12 -6.39 -2.25
C PHE A 39 0.10 -7.89 -2.10
N GLU A 40 0.83 -8.45 -3.06
CA GLU A 40 1.35 -9.80 -2.99
C GLU A 40 2.87 -9.78 -3.18
N THR A 41 3.61 -10.15 -2.14
CA THR A 41 5.06 -10.35 -2.19
C THR A 41 5.35 -11.82 -2.40
N LYS A 42 6.19 -12.12 -3.39
CA LYS A 42 6.66 -13.47 -3.68
C LYS A 42 8.17 -13.53 -3.51
N GLY A 43 8.67 -14.64 -2.97
CA GLY A 43 10.11 -14.89 -2.94
C GLY A 43 10.68 -14.99 -4.35
N SER A 44 11.98 -14.75 -4.48
CA SER A 44 12.69 -14.88 -5.77
C SER A 44 12.61 -16.32 -6.28
N PRO A 45 12.28 -16.55 -7.56
CA PRO A 45 12.41 -17.88 -8.17
C PRO A 45 13.88 -18.32 -8.22
N ASN A 46 14.82 -17.37 -8.22
CA ASN A 46 16.26 -17.60 -8.19
C ASN A 46 16.82 -17.39 -6.78
N ALA A 47 16.18 -17.99 -5.77
CA ALA A 47 16.71 -17.95 -4.41
C ALA A 47 18.08 -18.64 -4.35
N PRO A 48 19.07 -18.09 -3.62
CA PRO A 48 20.34 -18.76 -3.36
C PRO A 48 20.15 -20.18 -2.85
N LYS A 49 21.01 -21.12 -3.30
CA LYS A 49 20.97 -22.51 -2.84
C LYS A 49 21.09 -22.57 -1.31
N GLY A 50 20.20 -23.31 -0.66
CA GLY A 50 20.19 -23.49 0.80
C GLY A 50 19.18 -22.61 1.55
N LEU A 51 18.55 -21.63 0.88
CA LEU A 51 17.37 -20.96 1.43
C LEU A 51 16.11 -21.78 1.13
N PRO A 52 15.06 -21.69 1.97
CA PRO A 52 13.78 -22.30 1.65
C PRO A 52 13.33 -21.83 0.25
N LEU A 53 12.82 -22.75 -0.56
CA LEU A 53 12.13 -22.41 -1.83
C LEU A 53 11.12 -21.28 -1.56
N PRO A 54 10.79 -20.42 -2.55
CA PRO A 54 9.84 -19.33 -2.38
C PRO A 54 8.44 -19.90 -2.08
N SER A 55 8.20 -20.29 -0.83
CA SER A 55 7.16 -21.26 -0.51
C SER A 55 5.87 -20.63 -0.04
N GLN A 56 5.82 -19.32 0.21
CA GLN A 56 4.57 -18.64 0.52
C GLN A 56 4.52 -17.23 -0.08
N THR A 57 3.43 -16.96 -0.81
CA THR A 57 3.07 -15.60 -1.18
C THR A 57 2.59 -14.90 0.09
N VAL A 58 3.24 -13.79 0.45
CA VAL A 58 2.78 -12.95 1.55
C VAL A 58 1.81 -11.93 1.01
N LYS A 59 0.61 -11.92 1.56
CA LYS A 59 -0.43 -10.95 1.22
C LYS A 59 -0.39 -9.82 2.23
N TRP A 60 -0.50 -8.59 1.76
CA TRP A 60 -0.52 -7.40 2.62
C TRP A 60 -1.77 -6.59 2.39
N THR A 61 -2.40 -6.13 3.46
CA THR A 61 -3.38 -5.04 3.41
C THR A 61 -2.77 -3.81 4.04
N VAL A 62 -2.46 -2.80 3.22
CA VAL A 62 -1.89 -1.53 3.67
C VAL A 62 -3.00 -0.50 3.80
N LEU A 63 -3.19 0.06 4.99
CA LEU A 63 -4.01 1.24 5.21
C LEU A 63 -3.24 2.51 4.87
N VAL A 64 -3.91 3.38 4.15
CA VAL A 64 -3.44 4.74 3.86
C VAL A 64 -4.52 5.73 4.25
N ASN A 65 -4.09 6.86 4.80
CA ASN A 65 -5.01 7.95 5.08
C ASN A 65 -5.38 8.69 3.78
N HIS A 66 -6.41 9.54 3.86
CA HIS A 66 -6.90 10.28 2.71
C HIS A 66 -5.84 11.17 2.03
N LYS A 67 -5.01 11.88 2.81
CA LYS A 67 -3.97 12.77 2.26
C LYS A 67 -2.91 12.00 1.48
N GLN A 68 -2.47 10.86 2.01
CA GLN A 68 -1.54 9.96 1.34
C GLN A 68 -2.14 9.41 0.05
N TRP A 69 -3.42 9.05 0.07
CA TRP A 69 -4.14 8.58 -1.10
C TRP A 69 -4.25 9.66 -2.19
N GLU A 70 -4.65 10.88 -1.84
CA GLU A 70 -4.78 11.99 -2.79
C GLU A 70 -3.45 12.33 -3.46
N GLN A 71 -2.36 12.37 -2.67
CA GLN A 71 -1.02 12.60 -3.21
C GLN A 71 -0.62 11.53 -4.22
N MET A 72 -0.77 10.26 -3.85
CA MET A 72 -0.48 9.15 -4.76
C MET A 72 -1.42 9.16 -5.99
N ALA A 73 -2.68 9.56 -5.82
CA ALA A 73 -3.66 9.69 -6.90
C ALA A 73 -3.25 10.71 -7.94
N LYS A 74 -2.76 11.87 -7.48
CA LYS A 74 -2.22 12.89 -8.37
C LYS A 74 -1.03 12.34 -9.18
N GLU A 75 -0.10 11.66 -8.53
CA GLU A 75 1.10 11.09 -9.18
C GLU A 75 0.75 10.13 -10.32
N TYR A 76 -0.07 9.11 -10.06
CA TYR A 76 -0.38 8.13 -11.12
C TYR A 76 -1.31 8.70 -12.21
N GLN A 77 -2.17 9.67 -11.89
CA GLN A 77 -3.01 10.37 -12.87
C GLN A 77 -2.18 11.24 -13.81
N GLU A 78 -1.23 12.02 -13.28
CA GLU A 78 -0.30 12.84 -14.04
C GLU A 78 0.61 11.99 -14.94
N ALA A 79 1.08 10.87 -14.40
CA ALA A 79 1.81 9.86 -15.15
C ALA A 79 0.96 9.21 -16.28
N ARG A 80 -0.38 9.28 -16.20
CA ARG A 80 -1.34 8.56 -17.06
C ARG A 80 -1.19 7.04 -16.99
N ILE A 81 -0.92 6.52 -15.79
CA ILE A 81 -0.82 5.08 -15.53
C ILE A 81 -1.95 4.61 -14.59
N LYS A 82 -2.19 3.30 -14.57
CA LYS A 82 -3.16 2.69 -13.64
C LYS A 82 -2.47 2.31 -12.35
N LEU A 83 -3.02 2.70 -11.20
CA LEU A 83 -2.50 2.29 -9.89
C LEU A 83 -2.39 0.76 -9.74
N LYS A 84 -3.46 0.04 -10.13
CA LYS A 84 -3.44 -1.43 -10.16
C LYS A 84 -2.47 -1.89 -11.25
N GLY A 85 -1.48 -2.69 -10.84
CA GLY A 85 -0.38 -3.11 -11.72
C GLY A 85 0.89 -2.27 -11.57
N SER A 86 0.83 -1.10 -10.91
CA SER A 86 2.00 -0.30 -10.62
C SER A 86 2.72 -0.77 -9.36
N ARG A 87 4.05 -0.62 -9.35
CA ARG A 87 4.90 -0.79 -8.18
C ARG A 87 4.79 0.41 -7.26
N VAL A 88 4.51 0.13 -5.99
CA VAL A 88 4.42 1.11 -4.92
C VAL A 88 5.36 0.70 -3.80
N VAL A 89 6.05 1.68 -3.23
CA VAL A 89 6.84 1.50 -2.02
C VAL A 89 6.04 2.05 -0.84
N VAL A 90 5.83 1.21 0.16
CA VAL A 90 5.17 1.52 1.41
C VAL A 90 6.19 1.37 2.53
N GLN A 91 6.23 2.36 3.41
CA GLN A 91 6.89 2.23 4.68
C GLN A 91 5.84 2.40 5.78
N GLY A 92 5.76 1.41 6.66
CA GLY A 92 4.66 1.31 7.61
C GLY A 92 5.01 0.55 8.88
N GLU A 93 4.01 0.42 9.74
CA GLU A 93 4.06 -0.44 10.93
C GLU A 93 3.07 -1.58 10.77
N LEU A 94 3.48 -2.78 11.22
CA LEU A 94 2.62 -3.96 11.25
C LEU A 94 1.45 -3.74 12.21
N LEU A 95 0.27 -4.17 11.79
CA LEU A 95 -0.94 -4.17 12.60
C LEU A 95 -1.34 -5.60 12.94
N LEU A 96 -1.37 -5.91 14.23
CA LEU A 96 -1.86 -7.19 14.74
C LEU A 96 -3.39 -7.14 14.74
N GLU A 97 -4.03 -8.16 14.17
CA GLU A 97 -5.50 -8.34 14.10
C GLU A 97 -6.29 -7.19 13.42
N PRO A 98 -6.06 -6.93 12.11
CA PRO A 98 -6.82 -5.91 11.42
C PRO A 98 -8.26 -6.39 11.11
N HIS A 99 -9.28 -5.73 11.66
CA HIS A 99 -10.68 -5.98 11.28
C HIS A 99 -11.07 -5.45 9.88
N PHE A 100 -10.13 -4.79 9.18
CA PHE A 100 -10.33 -4.15 7.88
C PHE A 100 -9.58 -4.85 6.73
N MET A 101 -9.15 -6.11 6.94
CA MET A 101 -8.42 -6.87 5.92
C MET A 101 -9.23 -6.98 4.62
N VAL A 102 -8.67 -6.46 3.53
CA VAL A 102 -9.24 -6.61 2.17
C VAL A 102 -9.11 -8.05 1.71
N GLU A 103 -8.03 -8.71 2.11
CA GLU A 103 -7.71 -10.08 1.72
C GLU A 103 -7.57 -10.97 2.97
N LYS A 104 -8.30 -12.09 2.99
CA LYS A 104 -8.24 -13.08 4.08
C LYS A 104 -6.81 -13.63 4.20
N GLY A 105 -6.27 -13.64 5.42
CA GLY A 105 -4.91 -14.10 5.70
C GLY A 105 -3.83 -13.09 5.30
N SER A 106 -4.19 -11.85 4.96
CA SER A 106 -3.22 -10.78 4.73
C SER A 106 -2.66 -10.24 6.04
N ILE A 107 -1.42 -9.76 6.00
CA ILE A 107 -0.80 -9.04 7.10
C ILE A 107 -1.18 -7.55 6.97
N GLY A 108 -1.71 -6.96 8.03
CA GLY A 108 -2.09 -5.55 8.06
C GLY A 108 -0.89 -4.64 8.25
N VAL A 109 -0.89 -3.50 7.57
CA VAL A 109 0.12 -2.46 7.72
C VAL A 109 -0.54 -1.10 7.73
N VAL A 110 -0.12 -0.20 8.62
CA VAL A 110 -0.48 1.22 8.56
C VAL A 110 0.69 1.99 7.94
N ALA A 111 0.46 2.64 6.80
CA ALA A 111 1.50 3.39 6.11
C ALA A 111 1.78 4.73 6.80
N TYR A 112 3.05 5.03 7.08
CA TYR A 112 3.49 6.40 7.35
C TYR A 112 3.97 7.09 6.07
N LYS A 113 4.50 6.32 5.11
CA LYS A 113 4.95 6.81 3.80
C LYS A 113 4.51 5.87 2.69
N ILE A 114 4.10 6.44 1.57
CA ILE A 114 3.72 5.72 0.35
C ILE A 114 4.16 6.49 -0.89
N GLU A 115 4.67 5.79 -1.89
CA GLU A 115 5.13 6.38 -3.16
C GLU A 115 4.87 5.43 -4.34
N CYS A 116 4.35 5.96 -5.45
CA CYS A 116 4.20 5.19 -6.68
C CYS A 116 5.47 5.29 -7.54
N VAL A 117 6.29 4.24 -7.53
CA VAL A 117 7.59 4.21 -8.20
C VAL A 117 7.44 4.37 -9.71
N ASP A 118 6.46 3.68 -10.29
CA ASP A 118 6.26 3.72 -11.74
C ASP A 118 5.72 5.09 -12.19
N ALA A 119 4.92 5.77 -11.36
CA ALA A 119 4.46 7.13 -11.64
C ALA A 119 5.62 8.12 -11.64
N LYS A 120 6.50 8.05 -10.62
CA LYS A 120 7.70 8.89 -10.55
C LYS A 120 8.60 8.72 -11.77
N LYS A 121 8.88 7.47 -12.17
CA LYS A 121 9.66 7.18 -13.37
C LYS A 121 9.03 7.76 -14.64
N ALA A 122 7.74 7.58 -14.83
CA ALA A 122 7.04 8.09 -16.01
C ALA A 122 7.03 9.64 -16.07
N ILE A 123 6.94 10.31 -14.92
CA ILE A 123 7.02 11.78 -14.84
C ILE A 123 8.45 12.26 -15.15
N GLU A 124 9.47 11.60 -14.59
CA GLU A 124 10.87 11.91 -14.87
C GLU A 124 11.21 11.72 -16.35
N GLU A 125 10.76 10.64 -16.98
CA GLU A 125 10.97 10.38 -18.41
C GLU A 125 10.32 11.46 -19.29
N LYS A 126 9.10 11.90 -18.97
CA LYS A 126 8.44 13.02 -19.67
C LYS A 126 9.25 14.32 -19.54
N SER A 127 9.77 14.61 -18.35
CA SER A 127 10.55 15.84 -18.11
C SER A 127 11.88 15.89 -18.88
N ARG A 128 12.44 14.73 -19.23
CA ARG A 128 13.68 14.62 -20.01
C ARG A 128 13.47 14.75 -21.51
N THR A 129 12.21 14.70 -21.96
CA THR A 129 11.83 14.71 -23.39
C THR A 129 11.27 16.07 -23.83
N LEU A 130 11.18 17.03 -22.90
CA LEU A 130 10.78 18.43 -23.11
C LEU A 130 12.01 19.33 -23.03
#